data_AF-A0A1V0B1H6-F1
#
_entry.id   AF-A0A1V0B1H6-F1
#
_cell.length_a   1.000
_cell.length_b   1.000
_cell.length_c   1.000
_cell.angle_alpha   90.00
_cell.angle_beta   90.00
_cell.angle_gamma   90.00
#
_symmetry.space_group_name_H-M   'P 1'
#
loop_
_entity.id
_entity.type
_entity.pdbx_description
1 polymer ?
#
loop_
_entity_poly.entity_id
_entity_poly.type
_entity_poly.pdbx_seq_one_letter_code
_entity_poly.pdbx_strand_id
1 'polypeptide(L)'
;MSKPLKVVVSADNRQRQVIARLLDEAALDCELLCQPEDCAQAPLCRWLAPERLNDVGRIASELLEAIHTLEQTRHAFRSKQLGGLRKRLQLLLESLPVSAR
;
A
#
# COMPACT_ATOMS: atom_id res chain seq x y z
N MET A 1 -23.02 25.23 2.53
CA MET A 1 -22.82 23.97 3.27
C MET A 1 -21.41 23.50 3.02
N SER A 2 -20.49 23.70 3.97
CA SER A 2 -19.12 23.20 3.86
C SER A 2 -19.14 21.68 3.96
N LYS A 3 -18.57 20.99 2.97
CA LYS A 3 -18.43 19.53 2.95
C LYS A 3 -17.53 19.12 4.12
N PRO A 4 -17.89 18.14 4.96
CA PRO A 4 -17.02 17.71 6.05
C PRO A 4 -15.68 17.23 5.48
N LEU A 5 -14.58 17.70 6.08
CA LEU A 5 -13.23 17.29 5.72
C LEU A 5 -13.04 15.85 6.20
N LYS A 6 -13.18 14.88 5.29
CA LYS A 6 -12.79 13.50 5.57
C LYS A 6 -11.28 13.40 5.60
N VAL A 7 -10.74 12.96 6.73
CA VAL A 7 -9.30 12.75 6.90
C VAL A 7 -8.98 11.28 6.60
N VAL A 8 -7.98 11.06 5.74
CA VAL A 8 -7.50 9.72 5.42
C VAL A 8 -6.25 9.45 6.24
N VAL A 9 -6.27 8.37 7.03
CA VAL A 9 -5.16 7.97 7.90
C VAL A 9 -4.57 6.66 7.38
N SER A 10 -3.29 6.65 7.02
CA SER A 10 -2.56 5.44 6.65
C SER A 10 -1.84 4.88 7.87
N ALA A 11 -2.04 3.61 8.19
CA ALA A 11 -1.41 2.97 9.34
C ALA A 11 -1.01 1.51 9.08
N ASP A 12 -0.07 0.97 9.86
CA ASP A 12 0.20 -0.47 9.87
C ASP A 12 -1.05 -1.23 10.37
N ASN A 13 -1.42 -2.32 9.69
CA ASN A 13 -2.55 -3.17 10.06
C ASN A 13 -2.46 -3.70 11.50
N ARG A 14 -1.24 -3.89 12.03
CA ARG A 14 -1.01 -4.28 13.43
C ARG A 14 -1.55 -3.26 14.44
N GLN A 15 -1.68 -2.00 14.02
CA GLN A 15 -2.13 -0.89 14.87
C GLN A 15 -3.57 -0.45 14.56
N ARG A 16 -4.26 -1.12 13.62
CA ARG A 16 -5.61 -0.77 13.14
C ARG A 16 -6.59 -0.50 14.27
N GLN A 17 -6.68 -1.42 15.24
CA GLN A 17 -7.65 -1.30 16.34
C GLN A 17 -7.35 -0.14 17.29
N VAL A 18 -6.07 0.12 17.57
CA VAL A 18 -5.65 1.20 18.46
C VAL A 18 -5.93 2.55 17.81
N ILE A 19 -5.55 2.70 16.54
CA ILE A 19 -5.74 3.95 15.80
C ILE A 19 -7.23 4.19 15.54
N ALA A 20 -8.01 3.16 15.19
CA ALA A 20 -9.45 3.30 15.03
C ALA A 20 -10.12 3.81 16.32
N ARG A 21 -9.75 3.28 17.49
CA ARG A 21 -10.26 3.77 18.78
C ARG A 21 -9.89 5.22 19.04
N LEU A 22 -8.64 5.60 18.83
CA LEU A 22 -8.18 6.98 19.03
C LEU A 22 -8.90 7.98 18.09
N LEU A 23 -9.20 7.58 16.86
CA LEU A 23 -9.94 8.40 15.91
C LEU A 23 -11.42 8.56 16.30
N ASP A 24 -12.02 7.49 16.82
CA ASP A 24 -13.40 7.48 17.33
C ASP A 24 -13.53 8.33 18.61
N GLU A 25 -12.59 8.19 19.54
CA GLU A 25 -12.49 9.05 20.74
C GLU A 25 -12.30 10.53 20.40
N ALA A 26 -11.60 10.83 19.30
CA ALA A 26 -11.42 12.18 18.79
C ALA A 26 -12.63 12.72 18.01
N ALA A 27 -13.70 11.92 17.83
CA ALA A 27 -14.88 12.25 17.05
C ALA A 27 -14.57 12.75 15.63
N LEU A 28 -13.51 12.23 15.01
CA LEU A 28 -13.09 12.61 13.67
C LEU A 28 -13.78 11.70 12.63
N ASP A 29 -14.42 12.30 11.62
CA ASP A 29 -14.93 11.59 10.45
C ASP A 29 -13.73 11.20 9.54
N CYS A 30 -13.11 10.08 9.90
CA CYS A 30 -11.89 9.57 9.28
C CYS A 30 -12.12 8.23 8.58
N GLU A 31 -11.36 8.03 7.51
CA GLU A 31 -11.24 6.74 6.84
C GLU A 31 -9.85 6.18 7.10
N LEU A 32 -9.77 5.07 7.83
CA LEU A 32 -8.52 4.40 8.18
C LEU A 32 -8.15 3.38 7.11
N LEU A 33 -7.01 3.57 6.46
CA LEU A 33 -6.44 2.69 5.46
C LEU A 33 -5.26 1.93 6.09
N CYS A 34 -5.38 0.61 6.17
CA CYS A 34 -4.36 -0.26 6.74
C CYS A 34 -3.70 -1.17 5.71
N GLN A 35 -4.37 -1.41 4.59
CA GLN A 35 -3.88 -2.21 3.48
C GLN A 35 -4.17 -1.49 2.14
N PRO A 36 -3.40 -1.80 1.08
CA PRO A 36 -3.69 -1.28 -0.26
C PRO A 36 -5.12 -1.57 -0.73
N GLU A 37 -5.69 -2.71 -0.34
CA GLU A 37 -7.07 -3.09 -0.66
C GLU A 37 -8.12 -2.18 -0.02
N ASP A 38 -7.82 -1.57 1.14
CA ASP A 38 -8.71 -0.59 1.79
C ASP A 38 -8.89 0.64 0.86
N CYS A 39 -7.89 0.98 0.04
CA CYS A 39 -8.01 2.03 -0.96
C CYS A 39 -8.94 1.65 -2.13
N ALA A 40 -9.11 0.37 -2.46
CA ALA A 40 -10.06 -0.02 -3.51
C ALA A 40 -11.53 0.17 -3.06
N GLN A 41 -11.77 0.06 -1.75
CA GLN A 41 -13.08 0.21 -1.11
C GLN A 41 -13.36 1.68 -0.70
N ALA A 42 -12.32 2.49 -0.51
CA ALA A 42 -12.46 3.86 -0.05
C ALA A 42 -12.85 4.84 -1.18
N PRO A 43 -13.97 5.59 -1.05
CA PRO A 43 -14.43 6.53 -2.08
C PRO A 43 -13.44 7.67 -2.33
N LEU A 44 -12.57 7.99 -1.36
CA LEU A 44 -11.49 8.96 -1.50
C LEU A 44 -10.24 8.39 -2.17
N CYS A 45 -10.08 7.06 -2.27
CA CYS A 45 -9.01 6.40 -3.00
C CYS A 45 -9.39 6.07 -4.45
N ARG A 46 -10.52 6.56 -4.97
CA ARG A 46 -10.96 6.39 -6.37
C ARG A 46 -9.98 6.93 -7.43
N TRP A 47 -8.91 7.64 -7.02
CA TRP A 47 -7.78 8.03 -7.87
C TRP A 47 -6.76 6.88 -8.05
N LEU A 48 -6.74 5.91 -7.15
CA LEU A 48 -5.98 4.65 -7.21
C LEU A 48 -6.67 3.64 -8.14
N ALA A 49 -7.09 4.08 -9.32
CA ALA A 49 -7.50 3.17 -10.38
C ALA A 49 -6.21 2.66 -11.05
N PRO A 50 -5.95 1.34 -11.12
CA PRO A 50 -4.80 0.80 -11.84
C PRO A 50 -4.73 1.30 -13.29
N GLU A 51 -5.92 1.51 -13.89
CA GLU A 51 -6.15 2.12 -15.20
C GLU A 51 -5.60 3.55 -15.35
N ARG A 52 -5.43 4.27 -14.24
CA ARG A 52 -4.96 5.66 -14.18
C ARG A 52 -3.52 5.80 -13.71
N LEU A 53 -2.88 4.70 -13.30
CA LEU A 53 -1.46 4.69 -13.02
C LEU A 53 -0.70 4.91 -14.34
N ASN A 54 0.28 5.82 -14.30
CA ASN A 54 1.27 5.90 -15.36
C ASN A 54 2.10 4.60 -15.39
N ASP A 55 2.84 4.38 -16.48
CA ASP A 55 3.60 3.14 -16.69
C ASP A 55 4.53 2.81 -15.51
N VAL A 56 5.15 3.85 -14.92
CA VAL A 56 6.01 3.72 -13.74
C VAL A 56 5.23 3.21 -12.53
N GLY A 57 4.04 3.76 -12.27
CA GLY A 57 3.18 3.34 -11.16
C GLY A 57 2.67 1.91 -11.32
N ARG A 58 2.35 1.49 -12.56
CA ARG A 58 1.98 0.09 -12.84
C ARG A 58 3.14 -0.86 -12.58
N ILE A 59 4.32 -0.54 -13.11
CA ILE A 59 5.53 -1.35 -12.89
C ILE A 59 5.88 -1.43 -11.40
N ALA A 60 5.77 -0.31 -10.66
CA ALA A 60 5.99 -0.29 -9.22
C ALA A 60 5.01 -1.21 -8.46
N SER A 61 3.73 -1.18 -8.83
CA SER A 61 2.69 -2.04 -8.25
C SER A 61 2.98 -3.52 -8.46
N GLU A 62 3.28 -3.91 -9.71
CA GLU A 62 3.60 -5.31 -10.06
C GLU A 62 4.85 -5.81 -9.33
N LEU A 63 5.88 -4.97 -9.21
CA LEU A 63 7.10 -5.32 -8.46
C LEU A 63 6.82 -5.52 -6.97
N LEU A 64 6.01 -4.65 -6.36
CA LEU A 64 5.59 -4.77 -4.96
C LEU A 64 4.81 -6.07 -4.72
N GLU A 65 3.88 -6.42 -5.61
CA GLU A 65 3.08 -7.64 -5.51
C GLU A 65 3.93 -8.91 -5.68
N ALA A 66 4.89 -8.91 -6.62
CA ALA A 66 5.82 -10.02 -6.80
C ALA A 66 6.72 -10.21 -5.57
N ILE A 67 7.23 -9.13 -4.98
CA ILE A 67 8.02 -9.17 -3.73
C ILE A 67 7.16 -9.73 -2.60
N HIS A 68 5.93 -9.24 -2.43
CA HIS A 68 5.02 -9.69 -1.38
C HIS A 68 4.73 -11.19 -1.50
N THR A 69 4.45 -11.66 -2.71
CA THR A 69 4.23 -13.09 -2.98
C THR A 69 5.44 -13.94 -2.56
N LEU A 70 6.65 -13.50 -2.91
CA LEU A 70 7.89 -14.19 -2.51
C LEU A 70 8.03 -14.22 -0.97
N GLU A 71 7.68 -13.15 -0.28
CA GLU A 71 7.78 -13.05 1.18
C GLU A 71 6.74 -13.92 1.92
N GLN A 72 5.56 -14.11 1.34
CA GLN A 72 4.53 -14.99 1.92
C GLN A 72 4.82 -16.48 1.72
N THR A 73 5.58 -16.86 0.69
CA THR A 73 6.00 -18.26 0.52
C THR A 73 7.10 -18.67 1.51
N ARG A 74 6.73 -19.43 2.55
CA ARG A 74 7.66 -20.06 3.52
C ARG A 74 8.83 -20.84 2.86
N HIS A 75 8.64 -21.34 1.65
CA HIS A 75 9.69 -22.04 0.88
C HIS A 75 10.73 -21.10 0.23
N ALA A 76 10.38 -19.84 -0.03
CA ALA A 76 11.28 -18.87 -0.63
C ALA A 76 12.47 -18.50 0.26
N PHE A 77 12.27 -18.52 1.58
CA PHE A 77 13.33 -18.22 2.54
C PHE A 77 14.45 -19.27 2.61
N ARG A 78 14.21 -20.51 2.14
CA ARG A 78 15.24 -21.56 2.11
C ARG A 78 16.02 -21.60 0.79
N SER A 79 15.51 -20.98 -0.26
CA SER A 79 16.16 -20.96 -1.57
C SER A 79 17.02 -19.70 -1.75
N LYS A 80 18.33 -19.88 -1.90
CA LYS A 80 19.23 -18.78 -2.28
C LYS A 80 18.82 -18.11 -3.59
N GLN A 81 18.24 -18.85 -4.54
CA GLN A 81 17.78 -18.30 -5.81
C GLN A 81 16.56 -17.38 -5.61
N LEU A 82 15.58 -17.79 -4.80
CA LEU A 82 14.40 -16.97 -4.52
C LEU A 82 14.74 -15.75 -3.66
N GLY A 83 15.64 -15.90 -2.67
CA GLY A 83 16.17 -14.77 -1.92
C GLY A 83 16.95 -13.77 -2.80
N GLY A 84 17.71 -14.26 -3.78
CA GLY A 84 18.39 -13.45 -4.78
C GLY A 84 17.43 -12.73 -5.71
N LEU A 85 16.37 -13.41 -6.17
CA LEU A 85 15.32 -12.80 -6.98
C LEU A 85 14.61 -11.68 -6.23
N ARG A 86 14.22 -11.91 -4.96
CA ARG A 86 13.60 -10.87 -4.12
C ARG A 86 14.47 -9.61 -4.04
N LYS A 87 15.77 -9.78 -3.75
CA LYS A 87 16.72 -8.64 -3.71
C LYS A 87 16.78 -7.89 -5.04
N ARG A 88 16.81 -8.60 -6.17
CA ARG A 88 16.85 -7.96 -7.49
C ARG A 88 15.57 -7.17 -7.78
N LEU A 89 14.41 -7.70 -7.41
CA LEU A 89 13.13 -7.00 -7.57
C LEU A 89 13.07 -5.75 -6.68
N GLN A 90 13.58 -5.82 -5.44
CA GLN A 90 13.71 -4.66 -4.55
C GLN A 90 14.59 -3.56 -5.16
N LEU A 91 15.77 -3.94 -5.67
CA LEU A 91 16.67 -2.99 -6.34
C LEU A 91 16.03 -2.35 -7.59
N LEU A 92 15.27 -3.13 -8.36
CA LEU A 92 14.54 -2.59 -9.51
C LEU A 92 13.46 -1.59 -9.09
N LEU A 93 12.71 -1.91 -8.04
CA LEU A 93 11.69 -1.02 -7.48
C LEU A 93 12.31 0.30 -6.97
N GLU A 94 13.43 0.22 -6.25
CA GLU A 94 14.18 1.39 -5.77
C GLU A 94 14.77 2.22 -6.92
N SER A 95 15.04 1.60 -8.07
CA SER A 95 15.57 2.28 -9.26
C SER A 95 14.51 2.97 -10.12
N LEU A 96 13.21 2.75 -9.83
CA LEU A 96 12.16 3.42 -10.57
C LEU A 96 12.22 4.93 -10.34
N PRO A 97 12.03 5.75 -11.39
CA PRO A 97 11.99 7.19 -11.22
C PRO A 97 10.86 7.55 -10.28
N VAL A 98 11.12 8.40 -9.29
CA VAL A 98 10.08 8.94 -8.42
C VAL A 98 9.13 9.73 -9.32
N SER A 99 7.99 9.13 -9.66
CA SER A 99 6.94 9.84 -10.39
C SER A 99 6.57 11.07 -9.54
N ALA A 100 6.70 12.26 -10.12
CA ALA A 100 6.33 13.51 -9.48
C ALA A 100 4.93 13.36 -8.85
N ARG A 101 4.87 13.65 -7.55
CA ARG A 101 3.69 13.56 -6.70
C ARG A 101 2.57 14.46 -7.19
#